data_AF-A0A118K6E3-F1
#
_entry.id   AF-A0A118K6E3-F1
#
_cell.length_a   1.000
_cell.length_b   1.000
_cell.length_c   1.000
_cell.angle_alpha   90.00
_cell.angle_beta   90.00
_cell.angle_gamma   90.00
#
_symmetry.space_group_name_H-M   'P 1'
#
loop_
_entity.id
_entity.type
_entity.pdbx_description
1 polymer ?
#
loop_
_entity_poly.entity_id
_entity_poly.type
_entity_poly.pdbx_seq_one_letter_code
_entity_poly.pdbx_strand_id
1 'polypeptide(L)'
;MPGNSYNGSSSVPTSRIERLLRERELRKNSKSSYSNEANGNEAVDLESRLREGDNFVEQYLEGASAAREGWEKPDGGLFTQRLLVVANRLPVSAVRRGEESWSLEVSGGGLVSALLGVKEVEAKWIGWAGVNVPDEPGQRALTKALAEKRCIPVFLDEEIVHQYYNGYCNNILWPLFHYLGLPQEDRLATTRSFQSQFAAYKKANQMFADVVNEHYEEGDVVWCHDYHLMFLPKCLKDHNSNMKVGWFLHTPFPSSEIHRTLPSRSELLRAVLAADLVGFHTYDYARHFVSACTRILGLEGTPEGVEDQGRLTRVAAVSLS
;
A
#
# COMPACT_ATOMS: atom_id res chain seq x y z
N MET A 1 -57.72 -43.93 -22.33
CA MET A 1 -57.29 -44.31 -20.97
C MET A 1 -55.80 -44.66 -21.04
N PRO A 2 -55.01 -44.27 -20.03
CA PRO A 2 -54.02 -43.18 -19.95
C PRO A 2 -52.60 -43.63 -20.37
N GLY A 3 -51.55 -42.84 -20.57
CA GLY A 3 -51.14 -41.53 -20.07
C GLY A 3 -49.71 -41.68 -19.51
N ASN A 4 -48.72 -40.94 -20.03
CA ASN A 4 -47.57 -40.52 -19.23
C ASN A 4 -46.83 -39.34 -19.87
N SER A 5 -46.90 -38.20 -19.21
CA SER A 5 -46.19 -36.96 -19.50
C SER A 5 -44.79 -37.00 -18.88
N TYR A 6 -43.75 -36.98 -19.72
CA TYR A 6 -42.40 -36.60 -19.30
C TYR A 6 -42.15 -35.17 -19.78
N ASN A 7 -42.21 -34.23 -18.83
CA ASN A 7 -41.79 -32.85 -19.05
C ASN A 7 -40.33 -32.74 -18.62
N GLY A 8 -39.41 -32.84 -19.57
CA GLY A 8 -37.97 -32.63 -19.35
C GLY A 8 -37.52 -31.33 -19.99
N SER A 9 -37.63 -30.20 -19.29
CA SER A 9 -36.93 -28.97 -19.67
C SER A 9 -35.62 -28.87 -18.87
N SER A 10 -34.53 -29.34 -19.47
CA SER A 10 -33.18 -28.91 -19.06
C SER A 10 -32.87 -27.61 -19.78
N SER A 11 -33.10 -26.47 -19.13
CA SER A 11 -32.63 -25.18 -19.65
C SER A 11 -31.13 -25.05 -19.39
N VAL A 12 -30.34 -25.21 -20.46
CA VAL A 12 -28.91 -24.84 -20.46
C VAL A 12 -28.83 -23.30 -20.44
N PRO A 13 -28.09 -22.67 -19.50
CA PRO A 13 -28.01 -21.21 -19.43
C PRO A 13 -27.24 -20.66 -20.65
N THR A 14 -27.86 -19.76 -21.41
CA THR A 14 -27.29 -19.21 -22.65
C THR A 14 -26.52 -17.91 -22.43
N SER A 15 -26.48 -17.36 -21.21
CA SER A 15 -25.75 -16.13 -20.91
C SER A 15 -24.79 -16.23 -19.72
N ARG A 16 -23.67 -15.48 -19.81
CA ARG A 16 -22.61 -15.41 -18.79
C ARG A 16 -23.12 -14.91 -17.42
N ILE A 17 -24.16 -14.09 -17.41
CA ILE A 17 -24.75 -13.51 -16.19
C ILE A 17 -25.55 -14.56 -15.41
N GLU A 18 -26.34 -15.40 -16.08
CA GLU A 18 -27.11 -16.47 -15.42
C GLU A 18 -26.20 -17.51 -14.76
N ARG A 19 -25.05 -17.79 -15.38
CA ARG A 19 -24.07 -18.72 -14.83
C ARG A 19 -23.44 -18.21 -13.53
N LEU A 20 -23.16 -16.90 -13.45
CA LEU A 20 -22.62 -16.25 -12.25
C LEU A 20 -23.63 -16.17 -11.10
N LEU A 21 -24.92 -15.97 -11.41
CA LEU A 21 -25.98 -15.94 -10.40
C LEU A 21 -26.18 -17.32 -9.75
N ARG A 22 -26.13 -18.40 -10.54
CA ARG A 22 -26.22 -19.78 -10.03
C ARG A 22 -25.00 -20.17 -9.19
N GLU A 23 -23.79 -19.78 -9.57
CA GLU A 23 -22.57 -20.00 -8.76
C GLU A 23 -22.65 -19.25 -7.41
N ARG A 24 -23.29 -18.08 -7.38
CA ARG A 24 -23.51 -17.31 -6.14
C ARG A 24 -24.53 -17.96 -5.20
N GLU A 25 -25.58 -18.57 -5.72
CA GLU A 25 -26.56 -19.33 -4.92
C GLU A 25 -25.96 -20.62 -4.35
N LEU A 26 -25.15 -21.33 -5.12
CA LEU A 26 -24.45 -22.54 -4.65
C LEU A 26 -23.48 -22.23 -3.49
N ARG A 27 -22.78 -21.07 -3.54
CA ARG A 27 -21.92 -20.59 -2.45
C ARG A 27 -22.69 -20.14 -1.21
N LYS A 28 -23.95 -19.70 -1.35
CA LYS A 28 -24.82 -19.38 -0.21
C LYS A 28 -25.29 -20.64 0.51
N ASN A 29 -25.67 -21.68 -0.24
CA ASN A 29 -26.10 -22.95 0.34
C ASN A 29 -24.96 -23.77 0.95
N SER A 30 -23.71 -23.60 0.52
CA SER A 30 -22.57 -24.27 1.17
C SER A 30 -22.18 -23.62 2.49
N LYS A 31 -22.49 -22.33 2.69
CA LYS A 31 -22.19 -21.59 3.94
C LYS A 31 -23.16 -21.92 5.09
N SER A 32 -24.39 -22.36 4.79
CA SER A 32 -25.37 -22.75 5.83
C SER A 32 -25.13 -24.14 6.43
N SER A 33 -24.20 -24.92 5.88
CA SER A 33 -24.03 -26.34 6.24
C SER A 33 -22.84 -26.64 7.16
N TYR A 34 -22.04 -25.63 7.53
CA TYR A 34 -20.81 -25.79 8.33
C TYR A 34 -20.87 -25.16 9.72
N SER A 35 -22.05 -24.92 10.27
CA SER A 35 -22.22 -24.38 11.63
C SER A 35 -22.83 -25.41 12.58
N ASN A 36 -22.18 -26.56 12.74
CA ASN A 36 -22.30 -27.39 13.93
C ASN A 36 -21.08 -28.32 14.03
N GLU A 37 -20.47 -28.35 15.22
CA GLU A 37 -19.34 -29.18 15.67
C GLU A 37 -17.92 -28.64 15.43
N ALA A 38 -17.41 -27.87 16.41
CA ALA A 38 -16.02 -28.00 16.91
C ALA A 38 -15.82 -27.23 18.23
N ASN A 39 -15.18 -27.93 19.18
CA ASN A 39 -14.80 -27.60 20.57
C ASN A 39 -14.44 -26.14 20.92
N GLY A 40 -15.03 -25.64 22.02
CA GLY A 40 -14.89 -24.29 22.55
C GLY A 40 -13.66 -23.99 23.43
N ASN A 41 -12.50 -24.60 23.18
CA ASN A 41 -11.25 -24.27 23.91
C ASN A 41 -10.12 -23.69 23.03
N GLU A 42 -10.25 -23.67 21.69
CA GLU A 42 -9.30 -22.99 20.79
C GLU A 42 -9.74 -21.56 20.41
N ALA A 43 -11.03 -21.23 20.59
CA ALA A 43 -11.56 -19.91 20.25
C ALA A 43 -11.03 -18.79 21.17
N VAL A 44 -10.73 -19.12 22.43
CA VAL A 44 -10.24 -18.16 23.44
C VAL A 44 -8.77 -17.79 23.19
N ASP A 45 -7.98 -18.69 22.59
CA ASP A 45 -6.58 -18.44 22.20
C ASP A 45 -6.47 -17.72 20.84
N LEU A 46 -7.51 -17.80 20.00
CA LEU A 46 -7.59 -17.04 18.75
C LEU A 46 -8.05 -15.60 19.01
N GLU A 47 -8.99 -15.37 19.94
CA GLU A 47 -9.40 -14.03 20.37
C GLU A 47 -8.28 -13.26 21.10
N SER A 48 -7.39 -13.95 21.81
CA SER A 48 -6.22 -13.32 22.43
C SER A 48 -5.20 -12.83 21.39
N ARG A 49 -5.00 -13.58 20.30
CA ARG A 49 -4.10 -13.24 19.18
C ARG A 49 -4.66 -12.21 18.21
N LEU A 50 -5.98 -12.05 18.16
CA LEU A 50 -6.64 -11.00 17.37
C LEU A 50 -6.51 -9.60 17.98
N ARG A 51 -6.07 -9.48 19.24
CA ARG A 51 -5.76 -8.19 19.89
C ARG A 51 -4.38 -7.64 19.55
N GLU A 52 -3.49 -8.41 18.92
CA GLU A 52 -2.14 -7.95 18.53
C GLU A 52 -2.12 -7.14 17.21
N GLY A 53 -3.26 -6.99 16.53
CA GLY A 53 -3.38 -6.32 15.23
C GLY A 53 -3.18 -4.80 15.24
N ASP A 54 -3.39 -4.14 16.39
CA ASP A 54 -3.28 -2.67 16.50
C ASP A 54 -1.82 -2.17 16.65
N ASN A 55 -0.85 -3.08 16.78
CA ASN A 55 0.50 -2.75 17.22
C ASN A 55 1.51 -2.49 16.09
N PHE A 56 1.18 -2.44 14.79
CA PHE A 56 2.22 -2.15 13.78
C PHE A 56 2.76 -0.73 13.93
N VAL A 57 1.87 0.24 14.16
CA VAL A 57 2.27 1.63 14.36
C VAL A 57 3.13 1.73 15.61
N GLU A 58 2.70 1.10 16.72
CA GLU A 58 3.48 1.05 17.96
C GLU A 58 4.81 0.30 17.80
N GLN A 59 4.85 -0.91 17.23
CA GLN A 59 6.09 -1.66 16.97
C GLN A 59 7.06 -0.90 16.05
N TYR A 60 6.52 -0.21 15.04
CA TYR A 60 7.32 0.58 14.12
C TYR A 60 7.87 1.84 14.82
N LEU A 61 7.06 2.50 15.65
CA LEU A 61 7.48 3.64 16.46
C LEU A 61 8.37 3.24 17.64
N GLU A 62 8.22 2.06 18.22
CA GLU A 62 9.07 1.47 19.26
C GLU A 62 10.44 1.12 18.67
N GLY A 63 10.47 0.48 17.49
CA GLY A 63 11.71 0.27 16.74
C GLY A 63 12.41 1.59 16.40
N ALA A 64 11.64 2.66 16.13
CA ALA A 64 12.19 4.00 15.96
C ALA A 64 12.65 4.64 17.29
N SER A 65 11.96 4.40 18.40
CA SER A 65 12.24 5.01 19.70
C SER A 65 13.43 4.36 20.42
N ALA A 66 13.60 3.04 20.29
CA ALA A 66 14.73 2.30 20.86
C ALA A 66 16.10 2.78 20.35
N ALA A 67 16.16 3.36 19.15
CA ALA A 67 17.37 3.96 18.60
C ALA A 67 17.73 5.34 19.21
N ARG A 68 16.92 5.88 20.13
CA ARG A 68 17.08 7.21 20.76
C ARG A 68 17.36 7.16 22.27
N GLU A 69 17.56 6.00 22.88
CA GLU A 69 17.92 5.90 24.30
C GLU A 69 19.20 6.70 24.60
N GLY A 70 19.06 7.84 25.30
CA GLY A 70 20.18 8.64 25.80
C GLY A 70 20.09 10.17 25.59
N TRP A 71 19.10 10.70 24.86
CA TRP A 71 18.95 12.15 24.62
C TRP A 71 17.65 12.68 25.23
N GLU A 72 17.70 13.21 26.45
CA GLU A 72 16.59 13.94 27.08
C GLU A 72 16.52 15.39 26.56
N LYS A 73 15.31 15.88 26.29
CA LYS A 73 15.08 17.32 26.04
C LYS A 73 15.23 18.09 27.37
N PRO A 74 15.77 19.32 27.37
CA PRO A 74 15.93 20.13 28.58
C PRO A 74 14.61 20.51 29.29
N ASP A 75 13.46 20.38 28.62
CA ASP A 75 12.21 21.01 29.05
C ASP A 75 11.12 20.04 29.57
N GLY A 76 11.42 18.77 29.81
CA GLY A 76 10.51 17.86 30.54
C GLY A 76 9.17 17.53 29.85
N GLY A 77 8.98 17.87 28.57
CA GLY A 77 7.81 17.48 27.78
C GLY A 77 7.93 16.06 27.21
N LEU A 78 6.82 15.31 27.18
CA LEU A 78 6.72 14.00 26.51
C LEU A 78 7.16 14.11 25.04
N PHE A 79 7.97 13.16 24.55
CA PHE A 79 8.40 13.11 23.16
C PHE A 79 7.21 12.79 22.25
N THR A 80 6.77 13.75 21.43
CA THR A 80 5.85 13.47 20.32
C THR A 80 6.66 12.98 19.13
N GLN A 81 6.52 11.71 18.76
CA GLN A 81 7.18 11.19 17.56
C GLN A 81 6.48 11.76 16.32
N ARG A 82 7.25 12.38 15.43
CA ARG A 82 6.74 12.88 14.16
C ARG A 82 6.74 11.78 13.11
N LEU A 83 5.60 11.63 12.45
CA LEU A 83 5.34 10.58 11.48
C LEU A 83 4.87 11.21 10.16
N LEU A 84 5.63 10.96 9.09
CA LEU A 84 5.27 11.35 7.73
C LEU A 84 4.64 10.13 7.05
N VAL A 85 3.33 10.15 6.91
CA VAL A 85 2.56 9.10 6.23
C VAL A 85 2.47 9.44 4.75
N VAL A 86 3.09 8.63 3.91
CA VAL A 86 3.19 8.88 2.48
C VAL A 86 2.36 7.85 1.72
N ALA A 87 1.31 8.31 1.05
CA ALA A 87 0.40 7.45 0.29
C ALA A 87 0.06 8.10 -1.03
N ASN A 88 -0.27 7.30 -2.05
CA ASN A 88 -0.59 7.83 -3.37
C ASN A 88 -1.71 8.86 -3.34
N ARG A 89 -2.75 8.68 -2.51
CA ARG A 89 -3.87 9.61 -2.36
C ARG A 89 -3.90 10.19 -0.96
N LEU A 90 -4.13 11.50 -0.86
CA LEU A 90 -4.47 12.13 0.40
C LEU A 90 -5.86 11.67 0.89
N PRO A 91 -6.12 11.67 2.20
CA PRO A 91 -7.42 11.32 2.78
C PRO A 91 -8.45 12.45 2.65
N VAL A 92 -8.40 13.19 1.53
CA VAL A 92 -9.26 14.35 1.27
C VAL A 92 -9.64 14.39 -0.20
N SER A 93 -10.87 14.81 -0.46
CA SER A 93 -11.37 15.14 -1.79
C SER A 93 -11.32 16.65 -1.97
N ALA A 94 -10.55 17.11 -2.95
CA ALA A 94 -10.41 18.53 -3.27
C ALA A 94 -11.26 18.91 -4.49
N VAL A 95 -12.09 19.94 -4.36
CA VAL A 95 -12.89 20.50 -5.46
C VAL A 95 -12.57 21.98 -5.61
N ARG A 96 -12.11 22.39 -6.79
CA ARG A 96 -11.83 23.80 -7.10
C ARG A 96 -13.14 24.57 -7.22
N ARG A 97 -13.28 25.67 -6.48
CA ARG A 97 -14.46 26.57 -6.47
C ARG A 97 -14.19 27.91 -7.15
N GLY A 98 -12.92 28.28 -7.33
CA GLY A 98 -12.46 29.49 -8.02
C GLY A 98 -10.95 29.42 -8.28
N GLU A 99 -10.36 30.51 -8.77
CA GLU A 99 -8.91 30.54 -9.06
C GLU A 99 -8.06 30.20 -7.83
N GLU A 100 -8.38 30.78 -6.67
CA GLU A 100 -7.65 30.58 -5.41
C GLU A 100 -8.53 29.98 -4.30
N SER A 101 -9.60 29.27 -4.66
CA SER A 101 -10.56 28.73 -3.69
C SER A 101 -10.79 27.24 -3.88
N TRP A 102 -10.63 26.49 -2.79
CA TRP A 102 -10.75 25.04 -2.73
C TRP A 102 -11.72 24.62 -1.63
N SER A 103 -12.55 23.64 -1.95
CA SER A 103 -13.42 22.96 -1.00
C SER A 103 -12.81 21.59 -0.72
N LEU A 104 -12.57 21.28 0.56
CA LEU A 104 -11.97 20.02 0.99
C LEU A 104 -12.97 19.21 1.82
N GLU A 105 -13.16 17.95 1.44
CA GLU A 105 -13.94 16.98 2.20
C GLU A 105 -13.02 15.86 2.67
N VAL A 106 -12.95 15.62 3.97
CA VAL A 106 -12.11 14.55 4.54
C VAL A 106 -12.81 13.22 4.30
N SER A 107 -12.08 12.30 3.66
CA SER A 107 -12.55 10.93 3.44
C SER A 107 -12.25 10.10 4.68
N GLY A 108 -13.29 9.48 5.27
CA GLY A 108 -13.10 8.50 6.34
C GLY A 108 -12.43 7.24 5.79
N GLY A 109 -11.29 6.84 6.37
CA GLY A 109 -10.59 5.60 6.04
C GLY A 109 -10.03 4.94 7.31
N GLY A 110 -9.88 3.61 7.29
CA GLY A 110 -9.39 2.84 8.45
C GLY A 110 -8.03 3.34 8.95
N LEU A 111 -7.07 3.55 8.04
CA LEU A 111 -5.74 4.08 8.38
C LEU A 111 -5.78 5.50 8.98
N VAL A 112 -6.67 6.36 8.48
CA VAL A 112 -6.86 7.72 9.01
C VAL A 112 -7.40 7.66 10.44
N SER A 113 -8.36 6.77 10.69
CA SER A 113 -8.98 6.60 12.00
C SER A 113 -8.00 6.00 13.02
N ALA A 114 -7.20 5.01 12.62
CA ALA A 114 -6.18 4.40 13.46
C ALA A 114 -5.12 5.42 13.91
N LEU A 115 -4.62 6.25 13.00
CA LEU A 115 -3.59 7.25 13.30
C LEU A 115 -4.11 8.42 14.16
N LEU A 116 -5.38 8.78 14.04
CA LEU A 116 -6.00 9.78 14.93
C LEU A 116 -6.18 9.28 16.37
N GLY A 117 -6.15 7.96 16.59
CA GLY A 117 -6.27 7.34 17.92
C GLY A 117 -4.99 7.41 18.76
N VAL A 118 -3.83 7.61 18.13
CA VAL A 118 -2.52 7.57 18.82
C VAL A 118 -2.16 8.97 19.35
N LYS A 119 -2.19 9.14 20.67
CA LYS A 119 -2.04 10.45 21.32
C LYS A 119 -0.62 11.03 21.29
N GLU A 120 0.39 10.21 21.05
CA GLU A 120 1.82 10.56 21.18
C GLU A 120 2.51 10.75 19.83
N VAL A 121 1.73 10.77 18.74
CA VAL A 121 2.24 10.87 17.37
C VAL A 121 1.71 12.13 16.68
N GLU A 122 2.62 12.94 16.18
CA GLU A 122 2.28 14.04 15.28
C GLU A 122 2.38 13.54 13.83
N ALA A 123 1.25 13.10 13.28
CA ALA A 123 1.18 12.60 11.91
C ALA A 123 0.87 13.72 10.90
N LYS A 124 1.65 13.76 9.80
CA LYS A 124 1.37 14.54 8.58
C LYS A 124 1.22 13.59 7.39
N TRP A 125 0.30 13.90 6.49
CA TRP A 125 0.01 13.11 5.30
C TRP A 125 0.62 13.75 4.06
N ILE A 126 1.38 12.99 3.28
CA ILE A 126 1.95 13.42 2.00
C ILE A 126 1.34 12.57 0.90
N GLY A 127 0.78 13.20 -0.13
CA GLY A 127 0.16 12.46 -1.22
C GLY A 127 -0.45 13.32 -2.32
N TRP A 128 -0.91 12.69 -3.39
CA TRP A 128 -1.62 13.38 -4.47
C TRP A 128 -3.06 13.69 -4.06
N ALA A 129 -3.46 14.95 -4.23
CA ALA A 129 -4.81 15.45 -3.91
C ALA A 129 -5.90 14.95 -4.88
N GLY A 130 -5.53 14.20 -5.92
CA GLY A 130 -6.48 13.59 -6.84
C GLY A 130 -6.98 14.48 -7.96
N VAL A 131 -6.46 15.71 -8.05
CA VAL A 131 -6.81 16.72 -9.03
C VAL A 131 -5.55 17.21 -9.72
N ASN A 132 -5.66 17.55 -11.00
CA ASN A 132 -4.60 18.27 -11.71
C ASN A 132 -4.74 19.77 -11.42
N VAL A 133 -3.65 20.41 -11.03
CA VAL A 133 -3.59 21.85 -10.73
C VAL A 133 -2.40 22.44 -11.47
N PRO A 134 -2.58 22.89 -12.73
CA PRO A 134 -1.47 23.29 -13.59
C PRO A 134 -0.90 24.67 -13.24
N ASP A 135 -1.66 25.51 -12.54
CA ASP A 135 -1.30 26.89 -12.23
C ASP A 135 -0.78 27.06 -10.79
N GLU A 136 0.30 27.81 -10.62
CA GLU A 136 0.90 28.06 -9.30
C GLU A 136 -0.03 28.70 -8.27
N PRO A 137 -0.89 29.69 -8.61
CA PRO A 137 -1.84 30.26 -7.64
C PRO A 137 -2.79 29.19 -7.08
N GLY A 138 -3.33 28.32 -7.95
CA GLY A 138 -4.16 27.19 -7.57
C GLY A 138 -3.41 26.21 -6.66
N GLN A 139 -2.14 25.90 -6.98
CA GLN A 139 -1.30 25.03 -6.14
C GLN A 139 -1.07 25.63 -4.76
N ARG A 140 -0.68 26.91 -4.67
CA ARG A 140 -0.48 27.60 -3.39
C ARG A 140 -1.75 27.63 -2.54
N ALA A 141 -2.89 27.94 -3.16
CA ALA A 141 -4.19 27.95 -2.48
C ALA A 141 -4.56 26.55 -1.96
N LEU A 142 -4.32 25.50 -2.76
CA LEU A 142 -4.60 24.12 -2.34
C LEU A 142 -3.68 23.68 -1.20
N THR A 143 -2.37 23.96 -1.29
CA THR A 143 -1.40 23.66 -0.23
C THR A 143 -1.81 24.32 1.09
N LYS A 144 -2.23 25.59 1.05
CA LYS A 144 -2.72 26.29 2.25
C LYS A 144 -3.94 25.61 2.87
N ALA A 145 -4.94 25.27 2.04
CA ALA A 145 -6.15 24.60 2.52
C ALA A 145 -5.87 23.20 3.10
N LEU A 146 -4.93 22.46 2.49
CA LEU A 146 -4.52 21.12 2.94
C LEU A 146 -3.69 21.15 4.24
N ALA A 147 -2.89 22.19 4.45
CA ALA A 147 -2.09 22.36 5.66
C ALA A 147 -2.96 22.38 6.93
N GLU A 148 -4.16 22.96 6.86
CA GLU A 148 -5.14 22.96 7.96
C GLU A 148 -5.61 21.54 8.35
N LYS A 149 -5.46 20.57 7.43
CA LYS A 149 -5.78 19.15 7.62
C LYS A 149 -4.53 18.29 7.81
N ARG A 150 -3.37 18.89 8.09
CA ARG A 150 -2.06 18.21 8.19
C ARG A 150 -1.72 17.40 6.93
N CYS A 151 -2.20 17.85 5.78
CA CYS A 151 -1.97 17.23 4.48
C CYS A 151 -1.01 18.11 3.66
N ILE A 152 -0.13 17.47 2.92
CA ILE A 152 0.89 18.06 2.08
C ILE A 152 0.70 17.47 0.68
N PRO A 153 0.36 18.30 -0.33
CA PRO A 153 0.12 17.81 -1.68
C PRO A 153 1.41 17.47 -2.41
N VAL A 154 1.39 16.36 -3.13
CA VAL A 154 2.28 16.08 -4.26
C VAL A 154 1.50 16.40 -5.53
N PHE A 155 1.99 17.36 -6.31
CA PHE A 155 1.38 17.75 -7.57
C PHE A 155 1.90 16.85 -8.69
N LEU A 156 0.99 16.11 -9.33
CA LEU A 156 1.30 15.27 -10.48
C LEU A 156 0.59 15.85 -11.70
N ASP A 157 1.32 16.05 -12.79
CA ASP A 157 0.74 16.44 -14.07
C ASP A 157 -0.05 15.27 -14.71
N GLU A 158 -0.85 15.60 -15.73
CA GLU A 158 -1.69 14.60 -16.41
C GLU A 158 -0.90 13.49 -17.10
N GLU A 159 0.29 13.80 -17.64
CA GLU A 159 1.12 12.82 -18.31
C GLU A 159 1.66 11.78 -17.32
N ILE A 160 2.15 12.24 -16.17
CA ILE A 160 2.59 11.40 -15.06
C ILE A 160 1.41 10.59 -14.54
N VAL A 161 0.24 11.19 -14.27
CA VAL A 161 -0.93 10.42 -13.80
C VAL A 161 -1.31 9.33 -14.82
N HIS A 162 -1.28 9.62 -16.11
CA HIS A 162 -1.59 8.64 -17.14
C HIS A 162 -0.57 7.48 -17.18
N GLN A 163 0.74 7.77 -17.13
CA GLN A 163 1.78 6.75 -17.26
C GLN A 163 2.06 6.00 -15.95
N TYR A 164 2.15 6.70 -14.83
CA TYR A 164 2.44 6.14 -13.50
C TYR A 164 1.19 5.50 -12.88
N TYR A 165 0.11 6.26 -12.69
CA TYR A 165 -1.04 5.78 -11.91
C TYR A 165 -1.92 4.84 -12.75
N ASN A 166 -2.35 5.28 -13.93
CA ASN A 166 -3.19 4.44 -14.79
C ASN A 166 -2.38 3.34 -15.48
N GLY A 167 -1.21 3.68 -16.01
CA GLY A 167 -0.32 2.74 -16.69
C GLY A 167 0.33 1.76 -15.72
N TYR A 168 1.34 2.18 -14.98
CA TYR A 168 2.15 1.23 -14.22
C TYR A 168 1.43 0.67 -12.97
N CYS A 169 0.80 1.52 -12.17
CA CYS A 169 0.15 1.07 -10.93
C CYS A 169 -1.07 0.19 -11.23
N ASN A 170 -2.04 0.71 -12.00
CA ASN A 170 -3.33 0.04 -12.19
C ASN A 170 -3.36 -0.98 -13.33
N ASN A 171 -2.52 -0.83 -14.37
CA ASN A 171 -2.51 -1.78 -15.50
C ASN A 171 -1.42 -2.86 -15.37
N ILE A 172 -0.40 -2.67 -14.51
CA ILE A 172 0.70 -3.63 -14.34
C ILE A 172 0.76 -4.20 -12.93
N LEU A 173 1.01 -3.37 -11.91
CA LEU A 173 1.24 -3.85 -10.55
C LEU A 173 -0.02 -4.43 -9.93
N TRP A 174 -1.15 -3.72 -10.03
CA TRP A 174 -2.40 -4.18 -9.43
C TRP A 174 -2.86 -5.54 -9.99
N PRO A 175 -2.93 -5.77 -11.32
CA PRO A 175 -3.26 -7.09 -11.85
C PRO A 175 -2.28 -8.18 -11.39
N LEU A 176 -0.98 -7.90 -11.46
CA LEU A 176 0.07 -8.87 -11.07
C LEU A 176 -0.07 -9.31 -9.60
N PHE A 177 -0.30 -8.36 -8.70
CA PHE A 177 -0.42 -8.62 -7.26
C PHE A 177 -1.70 -9.39 -6.92
N HIS A 178 -2.72 -9.31 -7.78
CA HIS A 178 -3.96 -10.07 -7.68
C HIS A 178 -3.96 -11.35 -8.54
N TYR A 179 -2.78 -11.85 -8.92
CA TYR A 179 -2.61 -13.09 -9.69
C TYR A 179 -3.30 -13.06 -11.06
N LEU A 180 -3.49 -11.86 -11.61
CA LEU A 180 -3.94 -11.66 -12.98
C LEU A 180 -2.72 -11.56 -13.91
N GLY A 181 -2.88 -12.04 -15.14
CA GLY A 181 -1.83 -11.95 -16.15
C GLY A 181 -1.48 -10.50 -16.50
N LEU A 182 -0.22 -10.27 -16.85
CA LEU A 182 0.21 -8.98 -17.38
C LEU A 182 -0.52 -8.66 -18.69
N PRO A 183 -0.82 -7.38 -18.96
CA PRO A 183 -1.38 -6.98 -20.25
C PRO A 183 -0.40 -7.34 -21.36
N GLN A 184 -0.92 -7.69 -22.54
CA GLN A 184 -0.07 -7.84 -23.72
C GLN A 184 0.50 -6.47 -24.09
N GLU A 185 1.82 -6.40 -24.22
CA GLU A 185 2.48 -5.17 -24.64
C GLU A 185 2.16 -4.89 -26.12
N ASP A 186 1.52 -3.76 -26.37
CA ASP A 186 1.34 -3.26 -27.73
C ASP A 186 2.68 -2.71 -28.23
N ARG A 187 3.43 -3.55 -28.95
CA ARG A 187 4.77 -3.23 -29.47
C ARG A 187 4.80 -2.00 -30.39
N LEU A 188 3.66 -1.52 -30.86
CA LEU A 188 3.53 -0.35 -31.71
C LEU A 188 3.37 0.96 -30.90
N ALA A 189 3.03 0.88 -29.61
CA ALA A 189 2.83 2.04 -28.75
C ALA A 189 4.12 2.42 -28.00
N THR A 190 4.96 3.25 -28.61
CA THR A 190 6.25 3.68 -28.04
C THR A 190 6.14 4.38 -26.68
N THR A 191 5.02 5.06 -26.42
CA THR A 191 4.78 5.78 -25.16
C THR A 191 4.10 4.95 -24.07
N ARG A 192 3.59 3.76 -24.38
CA ARG A 192 2.88 2.87 -23.43
C ARG A 192 3.61 1.54 -23.20
N SER A 193 4.90 1.51 -23.46
CA SER A 193 5.75 0.35 -23.15
C SER A 193 5.90 0.14 -21.64
N PHE A 194 6.24 -1.07 -21.23
CA PHE A 194 6.59 -1.36 -19.84
C PHE A 194 7.72 -0.44 -19.34
N GLN A 195 8.70 -0.14 -20.21
CA GLN A 195 9.85 0.69 -19.86
C GLN A 195 9.47 2.16 -19.63
N SER A 196 8.65 2.76 -20.50
CA SER A 196 8.22 4.15 -20.34
C SER A 196 7.32 4.33 -19.11
N GLN A 197 6.42 3.39 -18.87
CA GLN A 197 5.56 3.37 -17.69
C GLN A 197 6.38 3.20 -16.40
N PHE A 198 7.39 2.33 -16.40
CA PHE A 198 8.27 2.16 -15.25
C PHE A 198 9.16 3.39 -15.02
N ALA A 199 9.62 4.06 -16.07
CA ALA A 199 10.34 5.33 -15.95
C ALA A 199 9.46 6.42 -15.33
N ALA A 200 8.20 6.54 -15.77
CA ALA A 200 7.23 7.44 -15.15
C ALA A 200 6.95 7.07 -13.69
N TYR A 201 6.90 5.77 -13.37
CA TYR A 201 6.75 5.30 -12.00
C TYR A 201 7.91 5.72 -11.08
N LYS A 202 9.15 5.57 -11.55
CA LYS A 202 10.34 6.07 -10.83
C LYS A 202 10.32 7.59 -10.68
N LYS A 203 9.95 8.32 -11.75
CA LYS A 203 9.83 9.79 -11.71
C LYS A 203 8.77 10.24 -10.70
N ALA A 204 7.60 9.62 -10.68
CA ALA A 204 6.57 9.91 -9.69
C ALA A 204 7.09 9.65 -8.26
N ASN A 205 7.70 8.48 -8.01
CA ASN A 205 8.28 8.18 -6.69
C ASN A 205 9.35 9.19 -6.27
N GLN A 206 10.15 9.71 -7.21
CA GLN A 206 11.10 10.79 -6.93
C GLN A 206 10.38 12.08 -6.53
N MET A 207 9.30 12.47 -7.23
CA MET A 207 8.51 13.66 -6.87
C MET A 207 7.91 13.55 -5.46
N PHE A 208 7.47 12.35 -5.07
CA PHE A 208 7.07 12.09 -3.68
C PHE A 208 8.24 12.22 -2.70
N ALA A 209 9.41 11.68 -3.04
CA ALA A 209 10.61 11.78 -2.22
C ALA A 209 11.05 13.24 -2.03
N ASP A 210 11.00 14.05 -3.08
CA ASP A 210 11.36 15.47 -3.04
C ASP A 210 10.49 16.22 -2.01
N VAL A 211 9.17 16.02 -2.06
CA VAL A 211 8.23 16.61 -1.08
C VAL A 211 8.47 16.07 0.33
N VAL A 212 8.78 14.78 0.50
CA VAL A 212 9.15 14.24 1.82
C VAL A 212 10.39 14.92 2.36
N ASN A 213 11.43 15.06 1.54
CA ASN A 213 12.71 15.66 1.94
C ASN A 213 12.55 17.15 2.32
N GLU A 214 11.66 17.89 1.66
CA GLU A 214 11.33 19.28 2.02
C GLU A 214 10.71 19.43 3.40
N HIS A 215 10.00 18.40 3.89
CA HIS A 215 9.26 18.43 5.15
C HIS A 215 9.85 17.57 6.26
N TYR A 216 10.87 16.78 5.94
CA TYR A 216 11.56 15.91 6.87
C TYR A 216 12.42 16.70 7.85
N GLU A 217 12.35 16.35 9.12
CA GLU A 217 13.34 16.76 10.12
C GLU A 217 14.01 15.53 10.75
N GLU A 218 15.22 15.73 11.28
CA GLU A 218 16.05 14.62 11.75
C GLU A 218 15.35 13.74 12.80
N GLY A 219 15.27 12.46 12.47
CA GLY A 219 14.62 11.42 13.25
C GLY A 219 13.09 11.45 13.24
N ASP A 220 12.49 12.16 12.27
CA ASP A 220 11.15 11.81 11.77
C ASP A 220 11.14 10.37 11.27
N VAL A 221 9.97 9.75 11.36
CA VAL A 221 9.70 8.44 10.80
C VAL A 221 8.89 8.62 9.52
N VAL A 222 9.35 8.03 8.42
CA VAL A 222 8.63 8.04 7.14
C VAL A 222 7.97 6.68 6.94
N TRP A 223 6.66 6.68 6.68
CA TRP A 223 5.89 5.48 6.46
C TRP A 223 5.21 5.51 5.09
N CYS A 224 5.76 4.74 4.17
CA CYS A 224 5.35 4.65 2.78
C CYS A 224 4.26 3.58 2.63
N HIS A 225 3.20 3.89 1.89
CA HIS A 225 2.08 2.98 1.71
C HIS A 225 1.88 2.55 0.25
N ASP A 226 1.65 1.26 0.14
CA ASP A 226 1.09 0.54 -1.00
C ASP A 226 2.03 0.36 -2.21
N TYR A 227 1.55 -0.43 -3.18
CA TYR A 227 2.26 -0.75 -4.43
C TYR A 227 2.57 0.47 -5.31
N HIS A 228 1.91 1.59 -5.07
CA HIS A 228 2.19 2.86 -5.73
C HIS A 228 3.58 3.43 -5.41
N LEU A 229 4.09 3.16 -4.21
CA LEU A 229 5.28 3.79 -3.66
C LEU A 229 6.37 2.77 -3.29
N MET A 230 6.52 1.70 -4.08
CA MET A 230 7.56 0.68 -3.86
C MET A 230 8.98 1.22 -4.11
N PHE A 231 9.12 2.27 -4.94
CA PHE A 231 10.44 2.84 -5.25
C PHE A 231 10.87 3.92 -4.24
N LEU A 232 9.91 4.50 -3.54
CA LEU A 232 10.11 5.60 -2.61
C LEU A 232 11.13 5.31 -1.51
N PRO A 233 11.17 4.12 -0.85
CA PRO A 233 12.16 3.87 0.19
C PRO A 233 13.61 4.02 -0.29
N LYS A 234 13.89 3.58 -1.53
CA LYS A 234 15.19 3.80 -2.16
C LYS A 234 15.47 5.27 -2.41
N CYS A 235 14.53 6.02 -2.99
CA CYS A 235 14.71 7.45 -3.23
C CYS A 235 15.04 8.22 -1.94
N LEU A 236 14.37 7.88 -0.83
CA LEU A 236 14.61 8.50 0.48
C LEU A 236 15.99 8.14 1.05
N LYS A 237 16.34 6.85 1.03
CA LYS A 237 17.63 6.36 1.57
C LYS A 237 18.83 6.79 0.73
N ASP A 238 18.65 6.99 -0.57
CA ASP A 238 19.69 7.56 -1.44
C ASP A 238 19.94 9.05 -1.09
N HIS A 239 18.94 9.76 -0.57
CA HIS A 239 19.09 11.15 -0.09
C HIS A 239 19.67 11.22 1.33
N ASN A 240 19.13 10.43 2.26
CA ASN A 240 19.61 10.32 3.63
C ASN A 240 19.46 8.88 4.13
N SER A 241 20.57 8.16 4.25
CA SER A 241 20.59 6.76 4.69
C SER A 241 20.13 6.56 6.14
N ASN A 242 20.16 7.61 6.97
CA ASN A 242 19.75 7.56 8.38
C ASN A 242 18.25 7.75 8.58
N MET A 243 17.49 8.13 7.55
CA MET A 243 16.02 8.23 7.65
C MET A 243 15.42 6.90 8.08
N LYS A 244 14.48 6.93 9.03
CA LYS A 244 13.73 5.73 9.42
C LYS A 244 12.58 5.54 8.45
N VAL A 245 12.69 4.52 7.59
CA VAL A 245 11.76 4.30 6.49
C VAL A 245 11.08 2.95 6.60
N GLY A 246 9.76 2.96 6.49
CA GLY A 246 8.90 1.79 6.59
C GLY A 246 8.03 1.75 5.36
N TRP A 247 7.75 0.56 4.86
CA TRP A 247 6.87 0.38 3.73
C TRP A 247 5.83 -0.69 4.03
N PHE A 248 4.55 -0.40 3.78
CA PHE A 248 3.46 -1.34 4.04
C PHE A 248 2.62 -1.60 2.78
N LEU A 249 2.38 -2.86 2.44
CA LEU A 249 1.53 -3.25 1.31
C LEU A 249 0.10 -3.57 1.74
N HIS A 250 -0.86 -2.87 1.14
CA HIS A 250 -2.29 -3.06 1.40
C HIS A 250 -2.95 -4.13 0.53
N THR A 251 -2.25 -4.57 -0.51
CA THR A 251 -2.69 -5.63 -1.43
C THR A 251 -1.98 -6.95 -1.12
N PRO A 252 -2.42 -8.08 -1.68
CA PRO A 252 -1.65 -9.30 -1.61
C PRO A 252 -0.27 -9.13 -2.24
N PHE A 253 0.75 -9.79 -1.68
CA PHE A 253 2.01 -9.97 -2.38
C PHE A 253 1.98 -11.30 -3.16
N PRO A 254 2.26 -11.31 -4.47
CA PRO A 254 2.13 -12.52 -5.27
C PRO A 254 3.28 -13.50 -4.99
N SER A 255 3.05 -14.79 -5.26
CA SER A 255 4.13 -15.79 -5.20
C SER A 255 5.31 -15.41 -6.11
N SER A 256 6.52 -15.89 -5.79
CA SER A 256 7.73 -15.63 -6.58
C SER A 256 7.62 -16.04 -8.05
N GLU A 257 6.84 -17.08 -8.34
CA GLU A 257 6.61 -17.59 -9.70
C GLU A 257 5.82 -16.60 -10.57
N ILE A 258 4.94 -15.82 -9.94
CA ILE A 258 4.18 -14.74 -10.59
C ILE A 258 5.02 -13.47 -10.61
N HIS A 259 5.62 -13.07 -9.49
CA HIS A 259 6.42 -11.84 -9.41
C HIS A 259 7.58 -11.83 -10.44
N ARG A 260 8.22 -12.98 -10.70
CA ARG A 260 9.32 -13.08 -11.68
C ARG A 260 8.90 -12.75 -13.13
N THR A 261 7.61 -12.74 -13.45
CA THR A 261 7.11 -12.36 -14.78
C THR A 261 7.26 -10.86 -15.04
N LEU A 262 7.37 -10.05 -13.99
CA LEU A 262 7.55 -8.61 -14.10
C LEU A 262 8.96 -8.27 -14.62
N PRO A 263 9.11 -7.43 -15.67
CA PRO A 263 10.42 -7.05 -16.18
C PRO A 263 11.30 -6.32 -15.15
N SER A 264 10.69 -5.41 -14.37
CA SER A 264 11.31 -4.57 -13.33
C SER A 264 11.38 -5.22 -11.94
N ARG A 265 11.11 -6.52 -11.84
CA ARG A 265 11.07 -7.31 -10.59
C ARG A 265 12.22 -7.01 -9.64
N SER A 266 13.46 -7.03 -10.14
CA SER A 266 14.64 -6.91 -9.30
C SER A 266 14.82 -5.49 -8.76
N GLU A 267 14.53 -4.49 -9.60
CA GLU A 267 14.60 -3.07 -9.21
C GLU A 267 13.57 -2.76 -8.12
N LEU A 268 12.34 -3.26 -8.25
CA LEU A 268 11.29 -3.03 -7.24
C LEU A 268 11.58 -3.71 -5.91
N LEU A 269 12.01 -4.98 -5.92
CA LEU A 269 12.36 -5.69 -4.69
C LEU A 269 13.52 -4.99 -3.97
N ARG A 270 14.57 -4.60 -4.68
CA ARG A 270 15.69 -3.84 -4.10
C ARG A 270 15.25 -2.48 -3.56
N ALA A 271 14.31 -1.82 -4.24
CA ALA A 271 13.85 -0.52 -3.80
C ALA A 271 13.04 -0.59 -2.50
N VAL A 272 12.19 -1.61 -2.36
CA VAL A 272 11.46 -1.88 -1.10
C VAL A 272 12.42 -2.30 0.02
N LEU A 273 13.42 -3.14 -0.29
CA LEU A 273 14.43 -3.58 0.68
C LEU A 273 15.32 -2.44 1.21
N ALA A 274 15.32 -1.26 0.60
CA ALA A 274 15.98 -0.09 1.16
C ALA A 274 15.30 0.40 2.46
N ALA A 275 14.02 0.08 2.67
CA ALA A 275 13.31 0.34 3.93
C ALA A 275 13.96 -0.42 5.11
N ASP A 276 13.72 0.07 6.32
CA ASP A 276 14.12 -0.58 7.57
C ASP A 276 13.09 -1.62 8.03
N LEU A 277 11.80 -1.38 7.72
CA LEU A 277 10.70 -2.31 7.96
C LEU A 277 9.79 -2.45 6.74
N VAL A 278 9.44 -3.69 6.40
CA VAL A 278 8.48 -4.03 5.34
C VAL A 278 7.30 -4.76 5.97
N GLY A 279 6.09 -4.23 5.80
CA GLY A 279 4.86 -4.74 6.41
C GLY A 279 3.85 -5.28 5.39
N PHE A 280 3.11 -6.31 5.78
CA PHE A 280 2.02 -6.92 5.01
C PHE A 280 0.83 -7.27 5.90
N HIS A 281 -0.36 -7.45 5.32
CA HIS A 281 -1.55 -7.87 6.08
C HIS A 281 -1.47 -9.29 6.66
N THR A 282 -0.73 -10.20 6.02
CA THR A 282 -0.70 -11.62 6.41
C THR A 282 0.72 -12.18 6.33
N TYR A 283 0.97 -13.22 7.12
CA TYR A 283 2.23 -13.95 7.10
C TYR A 283 2.51 -14.58 5.74
N ASP A 284 1.47 -15.03 5.02
CA ASP A 284 1.65 -15.60 3.67
C ASP A 284 2.17 -14.57 2.67
N TYR A 285 1.71 -13.33 2.74
CA TYR A 285 2.21 -12.26 1.87
C TYR A 285 3.67 -11.92 2.19
N ALA A 286 4.00 -11.81 3.48
CA ALA A 286 5.37 -11.64 3.94
C ALA A 286 6.29 -12.78 3.46
N ARG A 287 5.86 -14.04 3.61
CA ARG A 287 6.59 -15.22 3.14
C ARG A 287 6.80 -15.20 1.62
N HIS A 288 5.79 -14.80 0.86
CA HIS A 288 5.93 -14.65 -0.60
C HIS A 288 6.94 -13.58 -0.99
N PHE A 289 6.96 -12.45 -0.27
CA PHE A 289 7.96 -11.40 -0.47
C PHE A 289 9.38 -11.91 -0.19
N VAL A 290 9.62 -12.52 0.98
CA VAL A 290 10.92 -13.11 1.33
C VAL A 290 11.36 -14.15 0.30
N SER A 291 10.43 -15.02 -0.14
CA SER A 291 10.70 -15.99 -1.19
C SER A 291 11.03 -15.34 -2.54
N ALA A 292 10.42 -14.22 -2.89
CA ALA A 292 10.73 -13.47 -4.11
C ALA A 292 12.13 -12.85 -4.02
N CYS A 293 12.49 -12.22 -2.90
CA CYS A 293 13.84 -11.70 -2.65
C CYS A 293 14.89 -12.81 -2.76
N THR A 294 14.65 -13.97 -2.14
CA THR A 294 15.56 -15.11 -2.18
C THR A 294 15.75 -15.63 -3.60
N ARG A 295 14.66 -15.89 -4.33
CA ARG A 295 14.71 -16.54 -5.65
C ARG A 295 15.14 -15.63 -6.79
N ILE A 296 14.85 -14.33 -6.70
CA ILE A 296 15.08 -13.37 -7.78
C ILE A 296 16.37 -12.59 -7.57
N LEU A 297 16.66 -12.20 -6.33
CA LEU A 297 17.85 -11.42 -5.99
C LEU A 297 19.01 -12.29 -5.47
N GLY A 298 18.74 -13.53 -5.04
CA GLY A 298 19.74 -14.40 -4.44
C GLY A 298 20.12 -14.00 -3.01
N LEU A 299 19.26 -13.24 -2.32
CA LEU A 299 19.48 -12.78 -0.95
C LEU A 299 19.06 -13.84 0.07
N GLU A 300 19.58 -13.73 1.29
CA GLU A 300 19.22 -14.64 2.38
C GLU A 300 17.92 -14.19 3.05
N GLY A 301 16.94 -15.09 3.13
CA GLY A 301 15.70 -14.87 3.84
C GLY A 301 15.74 -15.54 5.22
N THR A 302 15.46 -14.78 6.26
CA THR A 302 15.37 -15.26 7.65
C THR A 302 13.92 -15.15 8.16
N PRO A 303 13.57 -15.76 9.30
CA PRO A 303 12.27 -15.53 9.93
C PRO A 303 11.99 -14.06 10.29
N GLU A 304 13.05 -13.27 10.50
CA GLU A 304 12.94 -11.83 10.83
C GLU A 304 12.85 -10.93 9.60
N GLY A 305 13.29 -11.39 8.42
CA GLY A 305 13.26 -10.59 7.20
C GLY A 305 14.23 -11.04 6.11
N VAL A 306 14.87 -10.09 5.45
CA VAL A 306 15.80 -10.33 4.34
C VAL A 306 17.13 -9.65 4.63
N GLU A 307 18.23 -10.38 4.48
CA GLU A 307 19.59 -9.87 4.66
C GLU A 307 20.25 -9.55 3.32
N ASP A 308 20.80 -8.34 3.20
CA ASP A 308 21.59 -7.87 2.06
C ASP A 308 22.89 -7.24 2.57
N GLN A 309 24.03 -7.88 2.31
CA GLN A 309 25.37 -7.39 2.67
C GLN A 309 25.51 -6.97 4.15
N GLY A 310 24.96 -7.76 5.07
CA GLY A 310 25.01 -7.50 6.51
C GLY A 310 23.98 -6.48 7.01
N ARG A 311 23.10 -5.95 6.15
CA ARG A 311 21.92 -5.17 6.54
C ARG A 311 20.70 -6.06 6.52
N LEU A 312 20.04 -6.19 7.67
CA LEU A 312 18.76 -6.88 7.81
C LEU A 312 17.60 -5.89 7.61
N THR A 313 16.78 -6.13 6.60
CA THR A 313 15.49 -5.48 6.43
C THR A 313 14.43 -6.33 7.10
N ARG A 314 13.80 -5.83 8.18
CA ARG A 314 12.79 -6.58 8.92
C ARG A 314 11.51 -6.72 8.09
N VAL A 315 10.87 -7.88 8.17
CA VAL A 315 9.59 -8.16 7.50
C VAL A 315 8.56 -8.58 8.55
N ALA A 316 7.42 -7.89 8.59
CA ALA A 316 6.36 -8.14 9.55
C ALA A 316 5.00 -8.35 8.87
N ALA A 317 4.13 -9.11 9.53
CA ALA A 317 2.74 -9.29 9.14
C ALA A 317 1.82 -8.71 10.22
N VAL A 318 1.00 -7.73 9.85
CA VAL A 318 0.04 -7.10 10.77
C VAL A 318 -1.31 -6.88 10.09
N SER A 319 -2.37 -7.29 10.79
CA SER A 319 -3.73 -7.09 10.34
C SER A 319 -4.21 -5.69 10.72
N LEU A 320 -4.15 -4.74 9.77
CA LEU A 320 -4.84 -3.45 9.92
C LEU A 320 -6.33 -3.67 9.64
N SER A 321 -7.17 -3.60 10.67
CA SER A 321 -8.63 -3.70 10.58
C SER A 321 -9.30 -2.39 10.16
#